data_AF-A0A161SP53-F1
#
_entry.id   AF-A0A161SP53-F1
#
_cell.length_a   1.000
_cell.length_b   1.000
_cell.length_c   1.000
_cell.angle_alpha   90.00
_cell.angle_beta   90.00
_cell.angle_gamma   90.00
#
_symmetry.space_group_name_H-M   'P 1'
#
loop_
_entity.id
_entity.type
_entity.pdbx_description
1 polymer ?
#
loop_
_entity_poly.entity_id
_entity_poly.type
_entity_poly.pdbx_seq_one_letter_code
_entity_poly.pdbx_strand_id
1 'polypeptide(L)'
;MKRVRNEQGYTLVIVLLIVTLLLAFSATFMAGSLNHSRQERTVETGTQAVAAAEIGIDYESAHFSAQFKELLAVINVETRKELNELRACITPPVGEKCDTEQKRDAFEQEIEKTIRGIFFDELRGLKSRSGLTVQKEIDTDVMFRKTAVEVTPSLDTADPSIKKVTFKFPIEGQANGRTDELTAALTIQVPDYFLNPDEGSRVPVTTIEEIEDLTYEDVFNSSKPAESCTADYIGRILNQTEGNLVEAPYHCKIDGMSIENFVALLKDKGLDPSDFTVHSSDFLRDACGTGAAECKNLNNIDFSGINVYVPVMDDSKFNNMNNLKKATLIINGTLNPGNNIMNMGKDGNKQQIIVKGLKTGNNIKDMDNTNFLILGNTSQNPAPLEWGQHFEVSDYSKLCIDLDRLDPSGIQRLKKELVISDSASLIYYSESGKKLVMEERQPNKIDYNAYVQKADSYSGFLESCGVSIKELTTVEISEPNVIGSDYDIKVDY
;
A
#
# COMPACT_ATOMS: atom_id res chain seq x y z
N MET A 1 -134.54 13.99 -18.75
CA MET A 1 -133.88 12.85 -18.09
C MET A 1 -132.41 12.82 -18.47
N LYS A 2 -131.50 13.27 -17.58
CA LYS A 2 -130.04 13.12 -17.77
C LYS A 2 -129.60 11.84 -17.06
N ARG A 3 -129.25 10.80 -17.83
CA ARG A 3 -128.63 9.57 -17.31
C ARG A 3 -127.20 9.90 -16.91
N VAL A 4 -126.91 9.91 -15.62
CA VAL A 4 -125.54 9.93 -15.10
C VAL A 4 -125.01 8.51 -15.22
N ARG A 5 -124.02 8.30 -16.10
CA ARG A 5 -123.35 7.02 -16.32
C ARG A 5 -122.45 6.70 -15.12
N ASN A 6 -122.51 5.46 -14.64
CA ASN A 6 -121.71 4.94 -13.54
C ASN A 6 -120.26 4.70 -14.01
N GLU A 7 -119.39 5.70 -13.85
CA GLU A 7 -117.95 5.61 -14.19
C GLU A 7 -117.04 5.39 -12.97
N GLN A 8 -117.61 5.08 -11.79
CA GLN A 8 -116.85 4.98 -10.53
C GLN A 8 -115.79 3.85 -10.53
N GLY A 9 -115.95 2.82 -11.36
CA GLY A 9 -114.98 1.72 -11.46
C GLY A 9 -113.71 2.05 -12.27
N TYR A 10 -113.81 2.90 -13.31
CA TYR A 10 -112.66 3.25 -14.16
C TYR A 10 -111.67 4.17 -13.45
N THR A 11 -112.17 5.12 -12.64
CA THR A 11 -111.33 6.00 -11.82
C THR A 11 -110.50 5.18 -10.82
N LEU A 12 -111.10 4.15 -10.21
CA LEU A 12 -110.39 3.27 -9.28
C LEU A 12 -109.24 2.53 -9.99
N VAL A 13 -109.48 1.98 -11.19
CA VAL A 13 -108.47 1.25 -11.97
C VAL A 13 -107.34 2.19 -12.42
N ILE A 14 -107.67 3.40 -12.86
CA ILE A 14 -106.66 4.39 -13.28
C ILE A 14 -105.82 4.83 -12.09
N VAL A 15 -106.43 5.09 -10.93
CA VAL A 15 -105.69 5.43 -9.70
C VAL A 15 -104.78 4.28 -9.27
N LEU A 16 -105.27 3.04 -9.33
CA LEU A 16 -104.48 1.85 -8.99
C LEU A 16 -103.31 1.64 -9.97
N LEU A 17 -103.53 1.90 -11.25
CA LEU A 17 -102.50 1.87 -12.29
C LEU A 17 -101.43 2.94 -12.04
N ILE A 18 -101.84 4.16 -11.70
CA ILE A 18 -100.92 5.27 -11.41
C ILE A 18 -100.09 4.94 -10.16
N VAL A 19 -100.72 4.45 -9.10
CA VAL A 19 -100.03 4.05 -7.86
C VAL A 19 -99.03 2.90 -8.12
N THR A 20 -99.40 1.90 -8.92
CA THR A 20 -98.50 0.79 -9.26
C THR A 20 -97.34 1.24 -10.16
N LEU A 21 -97.56 2.13 -11.12
CA LEU A 21 -96.48 2.75 -11.91
C LEU A 21 -95.53 3.55 -11.03
N LEU A 22 -96.04 4.37 -10.11
CA LEU A 22 -95.21 5.15 -9.17
C LEU A 22 -94.40 4.24 -8.24
N LEU A 23 -94.97 3.13 -7.76
CA LEU A 23 -94.26 2.15 -6.95
C LEU A 23 -93.18 1.42 -7.76
N ALA A 24 -93.45 1.04 -9.02
CA ALA A 24 -92.48 0.39 -9.88
C ALA A 24 -91.29 1.31 -10.23
N PHE A 25 -91.55 2.60 -10.49
CA PHE A 25 -90.50 3.60 -10.67
C PHE A 25 -89.71 3.83 -9.37
N SER A 26 -90.39 3.95 -8.23
CA SER A 26 -89.70 4.14 -6.93
C SER A 26 -88.81 2.95 -6.57
N ALA A 27 -89.28 1.72 -6.84
CA ALA A 27 -88.51 0.50 -6.61
C ALA A 27 -87.28 0.39 -7.51
N THR A 28 -87.39 0.79 -8.78
CA THR A 28 -86.23 0.80 -9.71
C THR A 28 -85.21 1.86 -9.32
N PHE A 29 -85.64 3.05 -8.87
CA PHE A 29 -84.73 4.07 -8.33
C PHE A 29 -84.03 3.61 -7.03
N MET A 30 -84.76 3.00 -6.09
CA MET A 30 -84.16 2.43 -4.88
C MET A 30 -83.15 1.31 -5.19
N ALA A 31 -83.49 0.40 -6.11
CA ALA A 31 -82.59 -0.66 -6.54
C ALA A 31 -81.32 -0.09 -7.20
N GLY A 32 -81.46 0.94 -8.04
CA GLY A 32 -80.34 1.65 -8.65
C GLY A 32 -79.44 2.34 -7.61
N SER A 33 -80.02 3.03 -6.64
CA SER A 33 -79.28 3.71 -5.56
C SER A 33 -78.52 2.73 -4.67
N LEU A 34 -79.14 1.60 -4.30
CA LEU A 34 -78.47 0.53 -3.54
C LEU A 34 -77.33 -0.12 -4.33
N ASN A 35 -77.50 -0.27 -5.65
CA ASN A 35 -76.45 -0.83 -6.49
C ASN A 35 -75.26 0.12 -6.64
N HIS A 36 -75.52 1.42 -6.84
CA HIS A 36 -74.46 2.44 -6.83
C HIS A 36 -73.73 2.50 -5.49
N SER A 37 -74.46 2.48 -4.36
CA SER A 37 -73.84 2.50 -3.03
C SER A 37 -72.96 1.26 -2.78
N ARG A 38 -73.36 0.07 -3.28
CA ARG A 38 -72.53 -1.13 -3.21
C ARG A 38 -71.27 -1.03 -4.08
N GLN A 39 -71.42 -0.54 -5.32
CA GLN A 39 -70.28 -0.34 -6.22
C GLN A 39 -69.29 0.67 -5.66
N GLU A 40 -69.79 1.79 -5.15
CA GLU A 40 -68.98 2.83 -4.51
C GLU A 40 -68.21 2.28 -3.31
N ARG A 41 -68.87 1.53 -2.42
CA ARG A 41 -68.20 0.86 -1.30
C ARG A 41 -67.11 -0.12 -1.77
N THR A 42 -67.35 -0.92 -2.81
CA THR A 42 -66.35 -1.87 -3.32
C THR A 42 -65.14 -1.17 -3.94
N VAL A 43 -65.36 -0.03 -4.61
CA VAL A 43 -64.27 0.80 -5.17
C VAL A 43 -63.51 1.50 -4.05
N GLU A 44 -64.21 2.06 -3.07
CA GLU A 44 -63.61 2.74 -1.92
C GLU A 44 -62.75 1.78 -1.09
N THR A 45 -63.25 0.58 -0.78
CA THR A 45 -62.47 -0.41 -0.03
C THR A 45 -61.27 -0.93 -0.80
N GLY A 46 -61.39 -1.12 -2.12
CA GLY A 46 -60.23 -1.44 -2.97
C GLY A 46 -59.19 -0.33 -2.98
N THR A 47 -59.63 0.92 -3.07
CA THR A 47 -58.72 2.09 -3.04
C THR A 47 -58.03 2.20 -1.69
N GLN A 48 -58.73 1.95 -0.59
CA GLN A 48 -58.15 1.94 0.77
C GLN A 48 -57.14 0.81 0.97
N ALA A 49 -57.39 -0.39 0.44
CA ALA A 49 -56.46 -1.52 0.52
C ALA A 49 -55.16 -1.21 -0.27
N VAL A 50 -55.27 -0.68 -1.49
CA VAL A 50 -54.10 -0.26 -2.28
C VAL A 50 -53.34 0.87 -1.57
N ALA A 51 -54.03 1.89 -1.07
CA ALA A 51 -53.41 2.99 -0.34
C ALA A 51 -52.69 2.51 0.93
N ALA A 52 -53.23 1.52 1.63
CA ALA A 52 -52.57 0.90 2.77
C ALA A 52 -51.27 0.18 2.37
N ALA A 53 -51.28 -0.53 1.22
CA ALA A 53 -50.08 -1.17 0.67
C ALA A 53 -49.03 -0.12 0.28
N GLU A 54 -49.42 0.99 -0.36
CA GLU A 54 -48.51 2.11 -0.70
C GLU A 54 -47.88 2.73 0.56
N ILE A 55 -48.66 2.96 1.63
CA ILE A 55 -48.14 3.45 2.91
C ILE A 55 -47.11 2.45 3.50
N GLY A 56 -47.36 1.15 3.34
CA GLY A 56 -46.41 0.11 3.75
C GLY A 56 -45.10 0.17 2.95
N ILE A 57 -45.17 0.42 1.63
CA ILE A 57 -44.00 0.59 0.77
C ILE A 57 -43.17 1.79 1.22
N ASP A 58 -43.80 2.92 1.46
CA ASP A 58 -43.11 4.13 1.93
C ASP A 58 -42.42 3.89 3.28
N TYR A 59 -43.11 3.20 4.19
CA TYR A 59 -42.57 2.84 5.49
C TYR A 59 -41.33 1.95 5.37
N GLU A 60 -41.42 0.86 4.60
CA GLU A 60 -40.30 -0.08 4.44
C GLU A 60 -39.14 0.53 3.66
N SER A 61 -39.42 1.38 2.67
CA SER A 61 -38.39 2.12 1.92
C SER A 61 -37.60 3.05 2.84
N ALA A 62 -38.28 3.81 3.71
CA ALA A 62 -37.63 4.68 4.69
C ALA A 62 -36.84 3.88 5.74
N HIS A 63 -37.40 2.77 6.22
CA HIS A 63 -36.74 1.92 7.22
C HIS A 63 -35.50 1.23 6.65
N PHE A 64 -35.60 0.68 5.44
CA PHE A 64 -34.48 0.07 4.72
C PHE A 64 -33.38 1.09 4.45
N SER A 65 -33.73 2.31 4.04
CA SER A 65 -32.77 3.41 3.86
C SER A 65 -31.92 3.66 5.10
N ALA A 66 -32.57 3.73 6.27
CA ALA A 66 -31.89 3.96 7.54
C ALA A 66 -30.94 2.80 7.87
N GLN A 67 -31.41 1.56 7.75
CA GLN A 67 -30.59 0.37 8.02
C GLN A 67 -29.42 0.21 7.03
N PHE A 68 -29.62 0.59 5.77
CA PHE A 68 -28.56 0.56 4.76
C PHE A 68 -27.50 1.64 5.04
N LYS A 69 -27.90 2.83 5.49
CA LYS A 69 -26.94 3.86 5.94
C LYS A 69 -26.09 3.39 7.12
N GLU A 70 -26.68 2.66 8.07
CA GLU A 70 -25.94 2.06 9.19
C GLU A 70 -24.92 1.03 8.69
N LEU A 71 -25.32 0.16 7.74
CA LEU A 71 -24.40 -0.78 7.08
C LEU A 71 -23.22 -0.05 6.43
N LEU A 72 -23.48 1.01 5.65
CA LEU A 72 -22.41 1.78 5.01
C LEU A 72 -21.46 2.41 6.03
N ALA A 73 -21.97 2.84 7.19
CA ALA A 73 -21.14 3.38 8.27
C ALA A 73 -20.18 2.31 8.84
N VAL A 74 -20.64 1.07 9.01
CA VAL A 74 -19.80 -0.07 9.45
C VAL A 74 -18.69 -0.33 8.43
N ILE A 75 -19.03 -0.39 7.14
CA ILE A 75 -18.06 -0.61 6.06
C ILE A 75 -16.98 0.48 6.05
N ASN A 76 -17.36 1.74 6.22
CA ASN A 76 -16.40 2.84 6.26
C ASN A 76 -15.43 2.73 7.45
N VAL A 77 -15.92 2.30 8.62
CA VAL A 77 -15.08 2.14 9.82
C VAL A 77 -14.07 1.01 9.63
N GLU A 78 -14.53 -0.16 9.14
CA GLU A 78 -13.64 -1.30 8.91
C GLU A 78 -12.63 -1.01 7.79
N THR A 79 -13.05 -0.37 6.70
CA THR A 79 -12.12 0.03 5.62
C THR A 79 -11.03 0.97 6.13
N ARG A 80 -11.39 1.95 6.95
CA ARG A 80 -10.40 2.86 7.57
C ARG A 80 -9.44 2.14 8.50
N LYS A 81 -9.91 1.14 9.24
CA LYS A 81 -9.07 0.34 10.13
C LYS A 81 -8.03 -0.43 9.33
N GLU A 82 -8.44 -1.16 8.30
CA GLU A 82 -7.53 -1.92 7.42
C GLU A 82 -6.52 -1.00 6.72
N LEU A 83 -6.95 0.17 6.24
CA LEU A 83 -6.04 1.16 5.65
C LEU A 83 -5.03 1.75 6.65
N ASN A 84 -5.41 1.90 7.92
CA ASN A 84 -4.46 2.31 8.95
C ASN A 84 -3.40 1.23 9.23
N GLU A 85 -3.77 -0.05 9.11
CA GLU A 85 -2.81 -1.16 9.21
C GLU A 85 -1.84 -1.15 8.03
N LEU A 86 -2.34 -0.92 6.80
CA LEU A 86 -1.48 -0.72 5.63
C LEU A 86 -0.55 0.48 5.82
N ARG A 87 -1.07 1.62 6.28
CA ARG A 87 -0.27 2.82 6.58
C ARG A 87 0.82 2.54 7.59
N ALA A 88 0.50 1.88 8.68
CA ALA A 88 1.47 1.49 9.70
C ALA A 88 2.54 0.55 9.14
N CYS A 89 2.16 -0.34 8.22
CA CYS A 89 3.10 -1.22 7.55
C CYS A 89 4.10 -0.43 6.71
N ILE A 90 3.64 0.52 5.87
CA ILE A 90 4.52 1.26 4.96
C ILE A 90 5.29 2.40 5.63
N THR A 91 4.92 2.78 6.86
CA THR A 91 5.63 3.78 7.64
C THR A 91 6.90 3.17 8.23
N PRO A 92 8.07 3.82 8.14
CA PRO A 92 9.31 3.30 8.73
C PRO A 92 9.20 3.01 10.24
N PRO A 93 9.73 1.87 10.72
CA PRO A 93 10.36 0.79 9.96
C PRO A 93 9.34 0.00 9.13
N VAL A 94 9.61 -0.13 7.82
CA VAL A 94 8.66 -0.75 6.88
C VAL A 94 8.49 -2.24 7.20
N GLY A 95 7.25 -2.69 7.28
CA GLY A 95 6.92 -4.08 7.55
C GLY A 95 7.21 -5.00 6.35
N GLU A 96 7.61 -6.25 6.62
CA GLU A 96 7.94 -7.26 5.59
C GLU A 96 6.79 -7.53 4.59
N LYS A 97 5.55 -7.24 4.98
CA LYS A 97 4.35 -7.41 4.14
C LYS A 97 4.12 -6.28 3.13
N CYS A 98 4.93 -5.23 3.14
CA CYS A 98 4.71 -4.02 2.33
C CYS A 98 6.02 -3.32 1.93
N ASP A 99 7.15 -4.04 2.03
CA ASP A 99 8.50 -3.56 1.68
C ASP A 99 8.73 -3.37 0.17
N THR A 100 7.79 -3.80 -0.67
CA THR A 100 7.88 -3.75 -2.13
C THR A 100 6.52 -3.41 -2.71
N GLU A 101 6.49 -2.75 -3.86
CA GLU A 101 5.24 -2.39 -4.57
C GLU A 101 4.32 -3.60 -4.76
N GLN A 102 4.86 -4.73 -5.24
CA GLN A 102 4.08 -5.95 -5.43
C GLN A 102 3.41 -6.46 -4.14
N LYS A 103 4.08 -6.34 -2.99
CA LYS A 103 3.50 -6.73 -1.71
C LYS A 103 2.48 -5.72 -1.20
N ARG A 104 2.69 -4.42 -1.46
CA ARG A 104 1.71 -3.35 -1.19
C ARG A 104 0.42 -3.61 -1.96
N ASP A 105 0.51 -3.87 -3.26
CA ASP A 105 -0.65 -4.20 -4.11
C ASP A 105 -1.38 -5.45 -3.63
N ALA A 106 -0.64 -6.49 -3.22
CA ALA A 106 -1.22 -7.71 -2.70
C ALA A 106 -1.98 -7.46 -1.37
N PHE A 107 -1.46 -6.56 -0.53
CA PHE A 107 -2.13 -6.15 0.70
C PHE A 107 -3.40 -5.35 0.38
N GLU A 108 -3.36 -4.38 -0.54
CA GLU A 108 -4.57 -3.66 -0.97
C GLU A 108 -5.66 -4.60 -1.52
N GLN A 109 -5.28 -5.62 -2.29
CA GLN A 109 -6.21 -6.66 -2.77
C GLN A 109 -6.80 -7.52 -1.63
N GLU A 110 -6.02 -7.78 -0.58
CA GLU A 110 -6.50 -8.47 0.61
C GLU A 110 -7.52 -7.62 1.38
N ILE A 111 -7.28 -6.31 1.49
CA ILE A 111 -8.22 -5.35 2.07
C ILE A 111 -9.53 -5.35 1.26
N GLU A 112 -9.46 -5.20 -0.06
CA GLU A 112 -10.62 -5.25 -0.96
C GLU A 112 -11.49 -6.49 -0.75
N LYS A 113 -10.84 -7.66 -0.73
CA LYS A 113 -11.51 -8.95 -0.51
C LYS A 113 -12.19 -9.00 0.86
N THR A 114 -11.51 -8.49 1.89
CA THR A 114 -12.00 -8.47 3.27
C THR A 114 -13.23 -7.55 3.39
N ILE A 115 -13.13 -6.32 2.91
CA ILE A 115 -14.23 -5.35 2.94
C ILE A 115 -15.42 -5.83 2.12
N ARG A 116 -15.20 -6.43 0.95
CA ARG A 116 -16.27 -7.08 0.18
C ARG A 116 -16.97 -8.18 0.98
N GLY A 117 -16.21 -8.99 1.72
CA GLY A 117 -16.78 -10.00 2.62
C GLY A 117 -17.70 -9.38 3.66
N ILE A 118 -17.23 -8.35 4.37
CA ILE A 118 -18.00 -7.63 5.39
C ILE A 118 -19.28 -7.02 4.79
N PHE A 119 -19.21 -6.45 3.58
CA PHE A 119 -20.37 -5.89 2.89
C PHE A 119 -21.47 -6.94 2.66
N PHE A 120 -21.11 -8.13 2.19
CA PHE A 120 -22.08 -9.22 1.99
C PHE A 120 -22.60 -9.77 3.32
N ASP A 121 -21.78 -9.82 4.36
CA ASP A 121 -22.19 -10.23 5.70
C ASP A 121 -23.23 -9.27 6.28
N GLU A 122 -23.02 -7.97 6.13
CA GLU A 122 -23.97 -6.96 6.56
C GLU A 122 -25.25 -6.96 5.71
N LEU A 123 -25.17 -7.23 4.40
CA LEU A 123 -26.37 -7.41 3.57
C LEU A 123 -27.18 -8.64 4.01
N ARG A 124 -26.53 -9.74 4.43
CA ARG A 124 -27.22 -10.90 5.03
C ARG A 124 -27.89 -10.54 6.36
N GLY A 125 -27.20 -9.75 7.18
CA GLY A 125 -27.77 -9.16 8.40
C GLY A 125 -29.00 -8.32 8.10
N LEU A 126 -28.91 -7.46 7.08
CA LEU A 126 -30.01 -6.61 6.61
C LEU A 126 -31.20 -7.44 6.15
N LYS A 127 -30.99 -8.43 5.27
CA LYS A 127 -32.03 -9.40 4.86
C LYS A 127 -32.73 -10.04 6.06
N SER A 128 -31.96 -10.45 7.07
CA SER A 128 -32.51 -11.10 8.26
C SER A 128 -33.38 -10.16 9.10
N ARG A 129 -32.97 -8.89 9.24
CA ARG A 129 -33.74 -7.85 9.94
C ARG A 129 -35.00 -7.44 9.15
N SER A 130 -34.87 -7.30 7.84
CA SER A 130 -35.97 -6.91 6.94
C SER A 130 -36.97 -8.04 6.72
N GLY A 131 -36.59 -9.30 6.91
CA GLY A 131 -37.47 -10.47 6.77
C GLY A 131 -38.47 -10.67 7.92
N LEU A 132 -38.44 -9.84 8.96
CA LEU A 132 -39.43 -9.88 10.05
C LEU A 132 -40.79 -9.39 9.54
N THR A 133 -41.85 -10.16 9.83
CA THR A 133 -43.23 -9.75 9.54
C THR A 133 -43.54 -8.46 10.28
N VAL A 134 -43.87 -7.40 9.53
CA VAL A 134 -44.34 -6.13 10.07
C VAL A 134 -45.83 -6.04 9.77
N GLN A 135 -46.61 -5.78 10.82
CA GLN A 135 -48.03 -5.50 10.71
C GLN A 135 -48.31 -4.17 11.41
N LYS A 136 -48.95 -3.22 10.70
CA LYS A 136 -49.35 -1.95 11.30
C LYS A 136 -50.78 -1.61 10.93
N GLU A 137 -51.53 -1.22 11.94
CA GLU A 137 -52.87 -0.66 11.82
C GLU A 137 -52.75 0.84 11.49
N ILE A 138 -53.44 1.27 10.45
CA ILE A 138 -53.53 2.67 10.00
C ILE A 138 -54.82 3.28 10.57
N ASP A 139 -55.91 2.50 10.54
CA ASP A 139 -57.22 2.81 11.12
C ASP A 139 -57.92 1.50 11.51
N THR A 140 -59.06 1.62 12.20
CA THR A 140 -59.89 0.57 12.83
C THR A 140 -60.16 -0.67 11.95
N ASP A 141 -60.10 -0.54 10.61
CA ASP A 141 -60.27 -1.62 9.64
C ASP A 141 -59.27 -1.56 8.45
N VAL A 142 -58.21 -0.74 8.56
CA VAL A 142 -57.22 -0.52 7.49
C VAL A 142 -55.81 -0.78 8.02
N MET A 143 -55.09 -1.69 7.40
CA MET A 143 -53.75 -2.10 7.85
C MET A 143 -52.87 -2.54 6.69
N PHE A 144 -51.55 -2.58 6.92
CA PHE A 144 -50.63 -3.23 5.99
C PHE A 144 -49.84 -4.33 6.69
N ARG A 145 -49.44 -5.33 5.90
CA ARG A 145 -48.60 -6.45 6.32
C ARG A 145 -47.51 -6.72 5.31
N LYS A 146 -46.26 -6.68 5.75
CA LYS A 146 -45.11 -7.14 4.97
C LYS A 146 -44.95 -8.66 5.11
N THR A 147 -44.71 -9.35 4.00
CA THR A 147 -44.41 -10.79 3.97
C THR A 147 -42.91 -11.05 3.84
N ALA A 148 -42.49 -12.27 3.51
CA ALA A 148 -41.08 -12.64 3.47
C ALA A 148 -40.35 -11.91 2.34
N VAL A 149 -39.22 -11.25 2.69
CA VAL A 149 -38.39 -10.52 1.72
C VAL A 149 -37.58 -11.49 0.87
N GLU A 150 -37.66 -11.33 -0.44
CA GLU A 150 -36.84 -12.06 -1.41
C GLU A 150 -35.61 -11.24 -1.80
N VAL A 151 -34.47 -11.90 -2.01
CA VAL A 151 -33.23 -11.23 -2.43
C VAL A 151 -32.63 -11.95 -3.62
N THR A 152 -32.23 -11.19 -4.65
CA THR A 152 -31.60 -11.73 -5.86
C THR A 152 -30.43 -10.85 -6.28
N PRO A 153 -29.24 -11.41 -6.58
CA PRO A 153 -28.85 -12.82 -6.46
C PRO A 153 -28.73 -13.28 -4.98
N SER A 154 -28.44 -14.56 -4.74
CA SER A 154 -28.21 -15.03 -3.37
C SER A 154 -27.00 -14.32 -2.74
N LEU A 155 -27.08 -14.10 -1.43
CA LEU A 155 -26.05 -13.43 -0.63
C LEU A 155 -25.10 -14.43 0.06
N ASP A 156 -25.15 -15.71 -0.30
CA ASP A 156 -24.36 -16.75 0.36
C ASP A 156 -22.86 -16.62 0.09
N THR A 157 -22.47 -16.00 -1.02
CA THR A 157 -21.08 -15.79 -1.42
C THR A 157 -20.84 -14.34 -1.84
N ALA A 158 -19.70 -13.78 -1.40
CA ALA A 158 -19.22 -12.46 -1.80
C ALA A 158 -18.59 -12.48 -3.21
N ASP A 159 -19.32 -12.96 -4.21
CA ASP A 159 -18.82 -13.17 -5.56
C ASP A 159 -18.48 -11.81 -6.25
N PRO A 160 -17.25 -11.62 -6.78
CA PRO A 160 -16.83 -10.40 -7.50
C PRO A 160 -17.70 -10.02 -8.71
N SER A 161 -18.38 -11.00 -9.31
CA SER A 161 -19.26 -10.80 -10.47
C SER A 161 -20.61 -10.18 -10.10
N ILE A 162 -21.01 -10.22 -8.82
CA ILE A 162 -22.25 -9.58 -8.37
C ILE A 162 -22.05 -8.06 -8.36
N LYS A 163 -22.77 -7.38 -9.27
CA LYS A 163 -22.77 -5.92 -9.40
C LYS A 163 -24.00 -5.24 -8.81
N LYS A 164 -25.08 -6.00 -8.58
CA LYS A 164 -26.36 -5.49 -8.09
C LYS A 164 -27.04 -6.53 -7.20
N VAL A 165 -27.69 -6.07 -6.15
CA VAL A 165 -28.54 -6.89 -5.26
C VAL A 165 -29.90 -6.23 -5.18
N THR A 166 -30.96 -6.99 -5.49
CA THR A 166 -32.35 -6.52 -5.42
C THR A 166 -33.08 -7.19 -4.28
N PHE A 167 -33.65 -6.39 -3.39
CA PHE A 167 -34.56 -6.80 -2.33
C PHE A 167 -35.99 -6.56 -2.78
N LYS A 168 -36.83 -7.59 -2.75
CA LYS A 168 -38.26 -7.49 -3.05
C LYS A 168 -39.07 -7.56 -1.76
N PHE A 169 -39.95 -6.59 -1.57
CA PHE A 169 -40.82 -6.43 -0.41
C PHE A 169 -42.26 -6.58 -0.88
N PRO A 170 -42.87 -7.76 -0.70
CA PRO A 170 -44.29 -7.94 -0.94
C PRO A 170 -45.06 -7.38 0.27
N ILE A 171 -45.97 -6.44 0.00
CA ILE A 171 -46.72 -5.71 1.00
C ILE A 171 -48.20 -5.83 0.68
N GLU A 172 -48.92 -6.48 1.60
CA GLU A 172 -50.36 -6.62 1.54
C GLU A 172 -51.02 -5.44 2.27
N GLY A 173 -51.89 -4.70 1.59
CA GLY A 173 -52.81 -3.75 2.21
C GLY A 173 -54.17 -4.40 2.40
N GLN A 174 -54.77 -4.20 3.57
CA GLN A 174 -56.07 -4.76 3.93
C GLN A 174 -57.02 -3.65 4.34
N ALA A 175 -58.23 -3.65 3.78
CA ALA A 175 -59.30 -2.73 4.14
C ALA A 175 -60.66 -3.45 4.08
N ASN A 176 -61.41 -3.45 5.19
CA ASN A 176 -62.78 -3.99 5.25
C ASN A 176 -62.92 -5.42 4.67
N GLY A 177 -61.95 -6.30 4.93
CA GLY A 177 -61.92 -7.70 4.49
C GLY A 177 -61.45 -7.95 3.05
N ARG A 178 -61.07 -6.90 2.31
CA ARG A 178 -60.36 -7.00 1.03
C ARG A 178 -58.85 -6.86 1.25
N THR A 179 -58.06 -7.66 0.52
CA THR A 179 -56.60 -7.60 0.51
C THR A 179 -56.10 -7.38 -0.91
N ASP A 180 -55.22 -6.41 -1.11
CA ASP A 180 -54.46 -6.20 -2.34
C ASP A 180 -52.96 -6.19 -2.00
N GLU A 181 -52.11 -6.73 -2.89
CA GLU A 181 -50.66 -6.85 -2.68
C GLU A 181 -49.93 -5.96 -3.69
N LEU A 182 -48.94 -5.21 -3.21
CA LEU A 182 -47.98 -4.50 -4.05
C LEU A 182 -46.57 -5.01 -3.74
N THR A 183 -45.69 -5.00 -4.74
CA THR A 183 -44.28 -5.38 -4.56
C THR A 183 -43.37 -4.19 -4.80
N ALA A 184 -42.58 -3.82 -3.79
CA ALA A 184 -41.49 -2.87 -3.95
C ALA A 184 -40.17 -3.60 -4.18
N ALA A 185 -39.36 -3.13 -5.12
CA ALA A 185 -38.02 -3.61 -5.40
C ALA A 185 -36.99 -2.51 -5.09
N LEU A 186 -36.09 -2.78 -4.15
CA LEU A 186 -34.94 -1.93 -3.82
C LEU A 186 -33.69 -2.55 -4.40
N THR A 187 -33.04 -1.85 -5.33
CA THR A 187 -31.79 -2.33 -5.96
C THR A 187 -30.59 -1.56 -5.41
N ILE A 188 -29.70 -2.28 -4.76
CA ILE A 188 -28.40 -1.82 -4.27
C ILE A 188 -27.33 -2.11 -5.34
N GLN A 189 -26.53 -1.11 -5.69
CA GLN A 189 -25.32 -1.31 -6.48
C GLN A 189 -24.20 -1.87 -5.59
N VAL A 190 -23.55 -2.93 -6.03
CA VAL A 190 -22.34 -3.44 -5.38
C VAL A 190 -21.15 -2.80 -6.07
N PRO A 191 -20.26 -2.10 -5.34
CA PRO A 191 -19.08 -1.50 -5.94
C PRO A 191 -18.19 -2.53 -6.65
N ASP A 192 -17.56 -2.08 -7.73
CA ASP A 192 -16.49 -2.83 -8.39
C ASP A 192 -15.24 -2.90 -7.51
N TYR A 193 -14.97 -1.81 -6.77
CA TYR A 193 -13.86 -1.63 -5.84
C TYR A 193 -14.35 -0.86 -4.61
N PHE A 194 -13.84 -1.20 -3.43
CA PHE A 194 -14.12 -0.49 -2.17
C PHE A 194 -13.03 0.56 -1.85
N LEU A 195 -11.84 0.40 -2.41
CA LEU A 195 -10.75 1.34 -2.48
C LEU A 195 -10.79 2.00 -3.87
N ASN A 196 -10.70 3.33 -3.96
CA ASN A 196 -10.70 3.97 -5.27
C ASN A 196 -9.28 4.02 -5.86
N PRO A 197 -9.00 3.34 -6.98
CA PRO A 197 -7.71 3.49 -7.65
C PRO A 197 -7.53 4.88 -8.31
N ASP A 198 -8.63 5.56 -8.64
CA ASP A 198 -8.66 6.71 -9.56
C ASP A 198 -9.03 8.06 -8.91
N GLU A 199 -9.63 8.12 -7.70
CA GLU A 199 -9.99 9.38 -7.02
C GLU A 199 -9.17 9.65 -5.74
N GLY A 200 -8.11 10.44 -5.88
CA GLY A 200 -8.16 11.83 -5.39
C GLY A 200 -7.83 12.17 -3.93
N SER A 201 -7.54 11.24 -3.04
CA SER A 201 -6.86 11.59 -1.77
C SER A 201 -5.83 10.54 -1.44
N ARG A 202 -4.77 10.55 -2.23
CA ARG A 202 -3.58 9.78 -1.99
C ARG A 202 -2.89 10.36 -0.76
N VAL A 203 -2.93 9.63 0.36
CA VAL A 203 -2.20 10.09 1.54
C VAL A 203 -0.72 9.90 1.25
N PRO A 204 0.07 10.98 1.21
CA PRO A 204 1.50 10.86 1.03
C PRO A 204 2.05 10.11 2.25
N VAL A 205 2.61 8.93 2.02
CA VAL A 205 3.32 8.20 3.06
C VAL A 205 4.77 8.07 2.63
N THR A 206 5.65 8.50 3.51
CA THR A 206 7.08 8.47 3.25
C THR A 206 7.60 7.05 3.40
N THR A 207 8.01 6.43 2.29
CA THR A 207 8.72 5.16 2.23
C THR A 207 10.21 5.36 2.02
N ILE A 208 10.97 4.29 2.22
CA ILE A 208 12.39 4.26 1.91
C ILE A 208 12.57 3.47 0.61
N GLU A 209 12.99 4.12 -0.47
CA GLU A 209 13.27 3.48 -1.76
C GLU A 209 14.73 3.73 -2.18
N GLU A 210 15.24 2.94 -3.11
CA GLU A 210 16.59 3.16 -3.67
C GLU A 210 16.54 4.33 -4.65
N ILE A 211 17.52 5.25 -4.58
CA ILE A 211 17.62 6.39 -5.50
C ILE A 211 17.82 5.87 -6.92
N GLU A 212 16.88 6.17 -7.81
CA GLU A 212 17.05 5.99 -9.25
C GLU A 212 17.99 7.09 -9.77
N ASP A 213 18.94 6.74 -10.66
CA ASP A 213 19.94 7.67 -11.21
C ASP A 213 21.00 8.23 -10.24
N LEU A 214 21.61 7.35 -9.44
CA LEU A 214 22.72 7.70 -8.54
C LEU A 214 23.84 8.53 -9.20
N THR A 215 24.23 9.61 -8.53
CA THR A 215 25.34 10.48 -8.92
C THR A 215 26.58 10.29 -8.03
N TYR A 216 27.71 10.88 -8.44
CA TYR A 216 28.95 10.86 -7.64
C TYR A 216 28.76 11.58 -6.30
N GLU A 217 28.00 12.66 -6.35
CA GLU A 217 27.67 13.49 -5.22
C GLU A 217 26.76 12.73 -4.25
N ASP A 218 25.80 11.93 -4.69
CA ASP A 218 24.94 11.15 -3.77
C ASP A 218 25.74 10.17 -2.90
N VAL A 219 26.82 9.61 -3.45
CA VAL A 219 27.72 8.71 -2.72
C VAL A 219 28.53 9.45 -1.64
N PHE A 220 29.05 10.65 -1.94
CA PHE A 220 29.99 11.35 -1.05
C PHE A 220 29.44 12.59 -0.34
N ASN A 221 28.25 13.08 -0.70
CA ASN A 221 27.64 14.30 -0.16
C ASN A 221 26.60 13.95 0.90
N SER A 222 26.99 13.19 1.91
CA SER A 222 26.11 12.96 3.05
C SER A 222 26.21 14.15 4.01
N SER A 223 25.11 14.87 4.18
CA SER A 223 25.00 15.94 5.16
C SER A 223 25.38 15.39 6.54
N LYS A 224 26.30 16.07 7.25
CA LYS A 224 26.73 15.61 8.57
C LYS A 224 25.53 15.62 9.54
N PRO A 225 25.11 14.47 10.10
CA PRO A 225 23.99 14.43 11.01
C PRO A 225 24.31 15.20 12.29
N ALA A 226 23.33 15.96 12.78
CA ALA A 226 23.43 16.67 14.04
C ALA A 226 23.38 15.70 15.24
N GLU A 227 22.56 14.66 15.11
CA GLU A 227 22.21 13.70 16.15
C GLU A 227 23.28 12.63 16.36
N SER A 228 23.51 12.25 17.61
CA SER A 228 24.44 11.18 17.99
C SER A 228 23.74 9.82 18.06
N CYS A 229 24.40 8.78 17.53
CA CYS A 229 23.97 7.40 17.64
C CYS A 229 23.97 7.00 19.13
N THR A 230 22.81 7.03 19.78
CA THR A 230 22.66 6.80 21.24
C THR A 230 21.37 6.04 21.53
N ALA A 231 21.22 5.54 22.75
CA ALA A 231 19.96 4.93 23.19
C ALA A 231 18.78 5.91 23.14
N ASP A 232 19.02 7.21 23.37
CA ASP A 232 17.99 8.25 23.23
C ASP A 232 17.54 8.41 21.77
N TYR A 233 18.49 8.44 20.82
CA TYR A 233 18.19 8.48 19.39
C TYR A 233 17.30 7.31 18.97
N ILE A 234 17.64 6.09 19.41
CA ILE A 234 16.80 4.90 19.16
C ILE A 234 15.45 5.01 19.86
N GLY A 235 15.41 5.53 21.08
CA GLY A 235 14.17 5.77 21.81
C GLY A 235 13.19 6.67 21.07
N ARG A 236 13.70 7.71 20.38
CA ARG A 236 12.89 8.60 19.52
C ARG A 236 12.39 7.92 18.26
N ILE A 237 13.19 7.05 17.64
CA ILE A 237 12.74 6.22 16.50
C ILE A 237 11.58 5.30 16.91
N LEU A 238 11.68 4.65 18.08
CA LEU A 238 10.67 3.69 18.54
C LEU A 238 9.41 4.35 19.11
N ASN A 239 9.50 5.60 19.57
CA ASN A 239 8.41 6.33 20.23
C ASN A 239 8.20 7.69 19.58
N GLN A 240 7.89 7.69 18.28
CA GLN A 240 7.65 8.92 17.53
C GLN A 240 6.47 9.70 18.12
N THR A 241 6.66 11.00 18.30
CA THR A 241 5.62 11.97 18.66
C THR A 241 5.75 13.16 17.72
N GLU A 242 4.68 13.96 17.57
CA GLU A 242 4.58 15.06 16.59
C GLU A 242 5.70 16.13 16.71
N GLY A 243 6.51 16.11 17.78
CA GLY A 243 7.68 16.98 17.96
C GLY A 243 9.06 16.28 17.96
N ASN A 244 9.13 14.97 17.74
CA ASN A 244 10.35 14.15 17.82
C ASN A 244 10.44 13.10 16.71
N LEU A 245 9.85 13.36 15.54
CA LEU A 245 9.98 12.47 14.39
C LEU A 245 11.44 12.36 13.96
N VAL A 246 11.94 11.12 13.95
CA VAL A 246 13.21 10.74 13.33
C VAL A 246 12.83 9.95 12.09
N GLU A 247 12.99 10.58 10.94
CA GLU A 247 12.64 9.98 9.66
C GLU A 247 13.82 9.12 9.17
N ALA A 248 13.49 7.97 8.57
CA ALA A 248 14.47 7.15 7.87
C ALA A 248 14.86 7.80 6.52
N PRO A 249 15.88 7.34 5.77
CA PRO A 249 16.97 6.49 6.23
C PRO A 249 17.64 7.11 7.47
N TYR A 250 18.04 6.27 8.44
CA TYR A 250 18.46 6.79 9.74
C TYR A 250 19.93 7.20 9.71
N HIS A 251 20.19 8.51 9.82
CA HIS A 251 21.55 9.06 9.86
C HIS A 251 21.90 9.56 11.26
N CYS A 252 23.01 9.07 11.82
CA CYS A 252 23.52 9.58 13.09
C CYS A 252 25.05 9.59 13.09
N LYS A 253 25.65 10.43 13.94
CA LYS A 253 27.11 10.45 14.15
C LYS A 253 27.48 9.53 15.31
N ILE A 254 28.51 8.72 15.15
CA ILE A 254 29.09 8.01 16.30
C ILE A 254 29.88 9.01 17.14
N ASP A 255 29.52 9.10 18.42
CA ASP A 255 30.23 9.89 19.41
C ASP A 255 30.13 9.19 20.76
N GLY A 256 31.28 8.86 21.37
CA GLY A 256 31.33 8.21 22.69
C GLY A 256 30.97 6.72 22.76
N MET A 257 30.63 6.06 21.64
CA MET A 257 30.42 4.61 21.57
C MET A 257 31.09 3.98 20.34
N SER A 258 31.31 2.65 20.34
CA SER A 258 31.82 1.95 19.15
C SER A 258 30.70 1.58 18.19
N ILE A 259 31.05 1.36 16.92
CA ILE A 259 30.10 0.85 15.91
C ILE A 259 29.52 -0.49 16.34
N GLU A 260 30.35 -1.40 16.86
CA GLU A 260 29.91 -2.71 17.38
C GLU A 260 28.86 -2.57 18.49
N ASN A 261 29.09 -1.67 19.46
CA ASN A 261 28.14 -1.44 20.55
C ASN A 261 26.82 -0.85 20.03
N PHE A 262 26.88 -0.02 18.98
CA PHE A 262 25.68 0.56 18.38
C PHE A 262 24.88 -0.49 17.61
N VAL A 263 25.56 -1.36 16.85
CA VAL A 263 24.94 -2.53 16.21
C VAL A 263 24.29 -3.46 17.24
N ALA A 264 24.94 -3.72 18.37
CA ALA A 264 24.36 -4.53 19.44
C ALA A 264 23.09 -3.88 20.03
N LEU A 265 23.10 -2.55 20.22
CA LEU A 265 21.95 -1.79 20.67
C LEU A 265 20.78 -1.86 19.67
N LEU A 266 21.04 -1.75 18.37
CA LEU A 266 20.03 -1.89 17.32
C LEU A 266 19.36 -3.27 17.38
N LYS A 267 20.17 -4.32 17.46
CA LYS A 267 19.67 -5.71 17.54
C LYS A 267 18.87 -5.97 18.82
N ASP A 268 19.29 -5.44 19.97
CA ASP A 268 18.51 -5.52 21.24
C ASP A 268 17.12 -4.90 21.10
N LYS A 269 17.00 -3.87 20.27
CA LYS A 269 15.75 -3.15 20.01
C LYS A 269 14.94 -3.69 18.82
N GLY A 270 15.38 -4.80 18.21
CA GLY A 270 14.69 -5.39 17.06
C GLY A 270 14.75 -4.54 15.79
N LEU A 271 15.73 -3.63 15.69
CA LEU A 271 15.96 -2.79 14.52
C LEU A 271 17.01 -3.43 13.61
N ASP A 272 16.83 -3.30 12.29
CA ASP A 272 17.78 -3.78 11.29
C ASP A 272 18.95 -2.79 11.13
N PRO A 273 20.22 -3.20 11.37
CA PRO A 273 21.37 -2.33 11.17
C PRO A 273 21.53 -1.78 9.75
N SER A 274 21.02 -2.46 8.72
CA SER A 274 21.14 -2.03 7.32
C SER A 274 20.35 -0.76 6.98
N ASP A 275 19.40 -0.36 7.83
CA ASP A 275 18.64 0.88 7.68
C ASP A 275 19.36 2.11 8.26
N PHE A 276 20.54 1.92 8.84
CA PHE A 276 21.31 2.96 9.52
C PHE A 276 22.58 3.31 8.76
N THR A 277 22.80 4.61 8.61
CA THR A 277 24.07 5.17 8.16
C THR A 277 24.72 5.94 9.30
N VAL A 278 25.89 5.46 9.68
CA VAL A 278 26.66 5.96 10.80
C VAL A 278 27.83 6.80 10.29
N HIS A 279 27.85 8.06 10.71
CA HIS A 279 28.94 8.98 10.38
C HIS A 279 30.01 8.92 11.46
N SER A 280 31.21 8.49 11.10
CA SER A 280 32.34 8.42 12.02
C SER A 280 33.35 9.53 11.75
N SER A 281 33.65 10.34 12.77
CA SER A 281 34.73 11.35 12.69
C SER A 281 36.11 10.79 12.98
N ASP A 282 36.19 9.63 13.63
CA ASP A 282 37.44 8.93 13.96
C ASP A 282 37.24 7.43 13.72
N PHE A 283 37.27 7.05 12.44
CA PHE A 283 36.90 5.71 12.00
C PHE A 283 37.67 4.60 12.69
N LEU A 284 38.97 4.77 12.90
CA LEU A 284 39.79 3.76 13.55
C LEU A 284 39.39 3.56 15.01
N ARG A 285 39.19 4.65 15.76
CA ARG A 285 38.71 4.55 17.14
C ARG A 285 37.31 3.95 17.21
N ASP A 286 36.42 4.39 16.33
CA ASP A 286 35.00 4.03 16.37
C ASP A 286 34.76 2.58 15.92
N ALA A 287 35.56 2.08 14.96
CA ALA A 287 35.52 0.69 14.50
C ALA A 287 36.18 -0.29 15.48
N CYS A 288 37.22 0.13 16.21
CA CYS A 288 37.95 -0.74 17.14
C CYS A 288 37.52 -0.63 18.61
N GLY A 289 36.72 0.39 18.94
CA GLY A 289 36.18 0.65 20.26
C GLY A 289 37.06 1.48 21.19
N THR A 290 36.43 1.98 22.26
CA THR A 290 36.94 3.03 23.17
C THR A 290 38.12 2.60 24.06
N GLY A 291 38.58 1.35 23.97
CA GLY A 291 39.74 0.82 24.71
C GLY A 291 41.05 0.76 23.90
N ALA A 292 41.01 0.99 22.60
CA ALA A 292 42.19 0.86 21.74
C ALA A 292 42.93 2.20 21.59
N ALA A 293 43.80 2.53 22.55
CA ALA A 293 44.65 3.73 22.48
C ALA A 293 45.55 3.79 21.22
N GLU A 294 45.67 2.67 20.49
CA GLU A 294 46.32 2.59 19.19
C GLU A 294 45.61 1.56 18.31
N CYS A 295 44.42 1.87 17.78
CA CYS A 295 43.88 1.00 16.73
C CYS A 295 44.73 1.09 15.46
N LYS A 296 45.71 0.20 15.37
CA LYS A 296 46.62 0.08 14.23
C LYS A 296 46.15 -0.98 13.25
N ASN A 297 45.12 -1.78 13.50
CA ASN A 297 44.67 -2.84 12.58
C ASN A 297 43.15 -2.98 12.59
N LEU A 298 42.55 -3.06 11.40
CA LEU A 298 41.15 -3.42 11.19
C LEU A 298 41.06 -4.89 10.78
N ASN A 299 41.29 -5.79 11.73
CA ASN A 299 41.24 -7.23 11.49
C ASN A 299 39.99 -7.85 12.12
N ASN A 300 39.27 -8.69 11.37
CA ASN A 300 38.09 -9.43 11.84
C ASN A 300 36.93 -8.53 12.29
N ILE A 301 36.72 -7.40 11.60
CA ILE A 301 35.61 -6.50 11.88
C ILE A 301 34.36 -6.99 11.16
N ASP A 302 33.25 -7.09 11.88
CA ASP A 302 31.91 -7.39 11.34
C ASP A 302 30.98 -6.21 11.65
N PHE A 303 30.55 -5.51 10.61
CA PHE A 303 29.63 -4.38 10.72
C PHE A 303 28.16 -4.80 10.72
N SER A 304 27.87 -6.09 10.54
CA SER A 304 26.51 -6.65 10.56
C SER A 304 25.52 -5.93 9.62
N GLY A 305 26.02 -5.40 8.51
CA GLY A 305 25.21 -4.71 7.50
C GLY A 305 25.05 -3.20 7.70
N ILE A 306 25.54 -2.61 8.80
CA ILE A 306 25.43 -1.16 9.00
C ILE A 306 26.27 -0.39 7.97
N ASN A 307 25.72 0.73 7.48
CA ASN A 307 26.44 1.61 6.58
C ASN A 307 27.32 2.55 7.40
N VAL A 308 28.61 2.62 7.08
CA VAL A 308 29.58 3.49 7.76
C VAL A 308 30.09 4.52 6.77
N TYR A 309 29.80 5.79 7.05
CA TYR A 309 30.28 6.92 6.28
C TYR A 309 31.40 7.66 7.03
N VAL A 310 32.53 7.83 6.35
CA VAL A 310 33.71 8.54 6.85
C VAL A 310 33.88 9.83 6.02
N PRO A 311 33.52 11.01 6.57
CA PRO A 311 33.47 12.27 5.84
C PRO A 311 34.83 12.74 5.33
N VAL A 312 35.87 12.46 6.12
CA VAL A 312 37.27 12.67 5.76
C VAL A 312 38.03 11.58 6.49
N MET A 313 38.76 10.76 5.75
CA MET A 313 39.81 9.95 6.34
C MET A 313 41.10 10.72 6.17
N ASP A 314 41.69 11.16 7.30
CA ASP A 314 43.06 11.67 7.28
C ASP A 314 43.96 10.59 6.63
N ASP A 315 45.01 11.01 5.92
CA ASP A 315 46.01 10.12 5.30
C ASP A 315 46.80 9.28 6.34
N SER A 316 46.32 9.26 7.59
CA SER A 316 46.75 8.44 8.71
C SER A 316 46.72 6.96 8.32
N LYS A 317 47.93 6.41 8.16
CA LYS A 317 48.16 5.00 7.89
C LYS A 317 47.75 4.18 9.12
N PHE A 318 46.89 3.19 8.91
CA PHE A 318 46.82 2.04 9.80
C PHE A 318 47.63 0.88 9.19
N ASN A 319 47.80 -0.26 9.87
CA ASN A 319 48.69 -1.33 9.44
C ASN A 319 48.05 -2.37 8.54
N ASN A 320 46.81 -2.80 8.80
CA ASN A 320 46.13 -3.79 7.95
C ASN A 320 44.61 -3.65 8.01
N MET A 321 43.94 -4.10 6.95
CA MET A 321 42.51 -4.38 6.91
C MET A 321 42.28 -5.82 6.45
N ASN A 322 42.03 -6.76 7.36
CA ASN A 322 41.84 -8.16 6.99
C ASN A 322 40.55 -8.75 7.55
N ASN A 323 39.94 -9.70 6.84
CA ASN A 323 38.73 -10.39 7.29
C ASN A 323 37.56 -9.44 7.65
N LEU A 324 37.35 -8.37 6.87
CA LEU A 324 36.15 -7.55 6.98
C LEU A 324 34.93 -8.38 6.54
N LYS A 325 33.81 -8.22 7.25
CA LYS A 325 32.56 -8.93 7.00
C LYS A 325 31.37 -7.99 7.05
N LYS A 326 30.40 -8.18 6.15
CA LYS A 326 29.09 -7.50 6.14
C LYS A 326 29.20 -5.99 6.35
N ALA A 327 30.13 -5.36 5.64
CA ALA A 327 30.42 -3.95 5.76
C ALA A 327 29.94 -3.21 4.51
N THR A 328 29.24 -2.09 4.71
CA THR A 328 29.11 -1.04 3.69
C THR A 328 29.90 0.16 4.17
N LEU A 329 31.10 0.35 3.64
CA LEU A 329 32.04 1.37 4.08
C LEU A 329 32.24 2.42 2.99
N ILE A 330 31.83 3.66 3.26
CA ILE A 330 31.99 4.79 2.35
C ILE A 330 33.02 5.75 2.95
N ILE A 331 34.17 5.91 2.30
CA ILE A 331 35.23 6.83 2.71
C ILE A 331 35.35 7.94 1.69
N ASN A 332 34.94 9.15 2.10
CA ASN A 332 35.14 10.37 1.34
C ASN A 332 36.62 10.84 1.47
N GLY A 333 37.53 10.03 0.92
CA GLY A 333 38.97 10.23 1.06
C GLY A 333 39.79 9.06 0.49
N THR A 334 41.08 9.05 0.83
CA THR A 334 42.00 7.96 0.43
C THR A 334 42.05 6.92 1.53
N LEU A 335 41.71 5.68 1.19
CA LEU A 335 41.87 4.55 2.09
C LEU A 335 43.34 4.12 2.14
N ASN A 336 43.92 4.11 3.34
CA ASN A 336 45.34 3.84 3.56
C ASN A 336 45.59 2.82 4.69
N PRO A 337 45.39 1.51 4.43
CA PRO A 337 45.62 0.45 5.40
C PRO A 337 47.09 0.15 5.64
N GLY A 338 48.04 0.90 5.06
CA GLY A 338 49.48 0.80 5.31
C GLY A 338 50.15 -0.45 4.74
N ASN A 339 49.75 -1.65 5.13
CA ASN A 339 50.35 -2.91 4.67
C ASN A 339 49.40 -3.70 3.76
N ASN A 340 48.34 -4.33 4.28
CA ASN A 340 47.53 -5.26 3.48
C ASN A 340 46.02 -5.02 3.57
N ILE A 341 45.32 -5.38 2.49
CA ILE A 341 43.88 -5.66 2.43
C ILE A 341 43.72 -7.13 2.03
N MET A 342 43.34 -8.02 2.94
CA MET A 342 43.25 -9.46 2.61
C MET A 342 42.02 -10.16 3.18
N ASN A 343 41.58 -11.22 2.52
CA ASN A 343 40.54 -12.12 3.01
C ASN A 343 39.20 -11.42 3.21
N MET A 344 38.86 -10.53 2.29
CA MET A 344 37.63 -9.75 2.30
C MET A 344 36.44 -10.65 1.95
N GLY A 345 35.33 -10.56 2.69
CA GLY A 345 34.06 -11.23 2.37
C GLY A 345 34.07 -12.77 2.34
N LYS A 346 35.06 -13.39 3.00
CA LYS A 346 35.11 -14.85 3.20
C LYS A 346 33.82 -15.37 3.84
N ASP A 347 33.52 -16.64 3.57
CA ASP A 347 32.32 -17.34 4.03
C ASP A 347 31.00 -16.82 3.44
N GLY A 348 31.04 -16.19 2.24
CA GLY A 348 29.84 -15.68 1.55
C GLY A 348 29.30 -14.36 2.10
N ASN A 349 30.09 -13.64 2.91
CA ASN A 349 29.68 -12.37 3.49
C ASN A 349 29.84 -11.25 2.47
N LYS A 350 28.72 -10.86 1.85
CA LYS A 350 28.70 -9.71 0.93
C LYS A 350 29.10 -8.43 1.65
N GLN A 351 29.89 -7.60 0.98
CA GLN A 351 30.31 -6.31 1.51
C GLN A 351 30.66 -5.33 0.38
N GLN A 352 30.61 -4.05 0.71
CA GLN A 352 30.88 -2.95 -0.19
C GLN A 352 31.84 -1.96 0.45
N ILE A 353 32.86 -1.56 -0.30
CA ILE A 353 33.83 -0.56 0.12
C ILE A 353 33.89 0.49 -1.00
N ILE A 354 33.61 1.73 -0.68
CA ILE A 354 33.60 2.86 -1.61
C ILE A 354 34.59 3.91 -1.13
N VAL A 355 35.56 4.25 -1.96
CA VAL A 355 36.63 5.20 -1.61
C VAL A 355 36.88 6.17 -2.75
N LYS A 356 37.45 7.34 -2.44
CA LYS A 356 37.97 8.24 -3.49
C LYS A 356 39.33 7.77 -3.99
N GLY A 357 40.23 7.38 -3.09
CA GLY A 357 41.57 6.90 -3.44
C GLY A 357 41.98 5.66 -2.65
N LEU A 358 43.03 5.00 -3.10
CA LEU A 358 43.58 3.80 -2.47
C LEU A 358 45.11 3.85 -2.41
N LYS A 359 45.67 3.60 -1.22
CA LYS A 359 47.11 3.43 -0.99
C LYS A 359 47.38 2.25 -0.06
N THR A 360 47.91 1.15 -0.60
CA THR A 360 48.26 -0.05 0.18
C THR A 360 49.75 -0.35 0.02
N GLY A 361 50.50 -0.53 1.12
CA GLY A 361 51.95 -0.72 1.02
C GLY A 361 52.40 -2.11 0.57
N ASN A 362 51.51 -3.10 0.58
CA ASN A 362 51.83 -4.48 0.24
C ASN A 362 50.71 -5.14 -0.59
N ASN A 363 49.88 -6.00 0.00
CA ASN A 363 48.98 -6.87 -0.77
C ASN A 363 47.51 -6.45 -0.71
N ILE A 364 46.82 -6.61 -1.84
CA ILE A 364 45.37 -6.70 -1.95
C ILE A 364 45.07 -8.09 -2.52
N LYS A 365 44.57 -9.02 -1.70
CA LYS A 365 44.39 -10.45 -2.07
C LYS A 365 43.17 -11.08 -1.43
N ASP A 366 42.74 -12.21 -1.98
CA ASP A 366 41.63 -13.03 -1.45
C ASP A 366 40.39 -12.17 -1.18
N MET A 367 39.96 -11.43 -2.21
CA MET A 367 38.77 -10.59 -2.13
C MET A 367 37.59 -11.36 -2.70
N ASP A 368 36.76 -11.89 -1.81
CA ASP A 368 35.58 -12.67 -2.17
C ASP A 368 34.31 -11.88 -1.81
N ASN A 369 33.24 -12.01 -2.58
CA ASN A 369 31.94 -11.36 -2.35
C ASN A 369 32.03 -9.85 -2.02
N THR A 370 33.02 -9.16 -2.58
CA THR A 370 33.34 -7.77 -2.21
C THR A 370 33.19 -6.85 -3.42
N ASN A 371 32.33 -5.85 -3.30
CA ASN A 371 32.26 -4.74 -4.25
C ASN A 371 33.22 -3.65 -3.77
N PHE A 372 34.35 -3.49 -4.45
CA PHE A 372 35.34 -2.47 -4.14
C PHE A 372 35.31 -1.37 -5.20
N LEU A 373 34.80 -0.20 -4.82
CA LEU A 373 34.65 0.97 -5.66
C LEU A 373 35.73 2.01 -5.34
N ILE A 374 36.46 2.46 -6.35
CA ILE A 374 37.47 3.51 -6.28
C ILE A 374 37.07 4.61 -7.27
N LEU A 375 36.33 5.60 -6.76
CA LEU A 375 35.60 6.57 -7.59
C LEU A 375 36.41 7.82 -7.93
N GLY A 376 37.59 7.99 -7.34
CA GLY A 376 38.45 9.13 -7.62
C GLY A 376 37.98 10.44 -6.99
N ASN A 377 38.73 11.50 -7.26
CA ASN A 377 38.45 12.88 -6.84
C ASN A 377 37.84 13.67 -8.00
N THR A 378 38.55 14.69 -8.49
CA THR A 378 38.20 15.44 -9.70
C THR A 378 39.23 15.15 -10.78
N SER A 379 38.87 15.37 -12.04
CA SER A 379 39.81 15.19 -13.16
C SER A 379 41.04 16.11 -13.08
N GLN A 380 40.93 17.25 -12.39
CA GLN A 380 42.04 18.18 -12.14
C GLN A 380 42.93 17.76 -10.97
N ASN A 381 42.42 16.97 -10.04
CA ASN A 381 43.16 16.48 -8.87
C ASN A 381 42.87 14.98 -8.68
N PRO A 382 43.40 14.11 -9.56
CA PRO A 382 43.08 12.70 -9.56
C PRO A 382 43.50 12.04 -8.24
N ALA A 383 42.70 11.08 -7.77
CA ALA A 383 43.01 10.35 -6.55
C ALA A 383 44.07 9.26 -6.79
N PRO A 384 44.89 8.95 -5.78
CA PRO A 384 45.91 7.92 -5.88
C PRO A 384 45.28 6.52 -6.01
N LEU A 385 45.95 5.66 -6.79
CA LEU A 385 45.67 4.24 -6.89
C LEU A 385 47.00 3.48 -6.81
N GLU A 386 47.39 3.12 -5.59
CA GLU A 386 48.72 2.57 -5.26
C GLU A 386 48.59 1.29 -4.43
N TRP A 387 49.35 0.26 -4.81
CA TRP A 387 49.51 -0.98 -4.03
C TRP A 387 50.99 -1.41 -3.99
N GLY A 388 51.36 -2.34 -3.12
CA GLY A 388 52.74 -2.81 -2.99
C GLY A 388 53.08 -3.89 -4.01
N GLN A 389 52.77 -5.14 -3.66
CA GLN A 389 53.22 -6.32 -4.40
C GLN A 389 52.15 -6.95 -5.28
N HIS A 390 50.91 -7.04 -4.79
CA HIS A 390 49.86 -7.79 -5.46
C HIS A 390 48.51 -7.07 -5.35
N PHE A 391 47.73 -7.13 -6.43
CA PHE A 391 46.33 -6.72 -6.47
C PHE A 391 45.52 -7.80 -7.20
N GLU A 392 44.65 -8.46 -6.46
CA GLU A 392 43.82 -9.57 -6.92
C GLU A 392 42.36 -9.36 -6.51
N VAL A 393 41.44 -9.72 -7.42
CA VAL A 393 39.99 -9.72 -7.23
C VAL A 393 39.46 -11.09 -7.64
N SER A 394 38.75 -11.78 -6.75
CA SER A 394 38.30 -13.17 -6.92
C SER A 394 36.79 -13.33 -6.62
N ASP A 395 36.23 -14.51 -6.89
CA ASP A 395 34.96 -15.03 -6.36
C ASP A 395 33.84 -14.01 -6.07
N TYR A 396 33.00 -13.74 -7.07
CA TYR A 396 31.80 -12.89 -7.00
C TYR A 396 32.07 -11.45 -6.55
N SER A 397 33.32 -11.00 -6.61
CA SER A 397 33.71 -9.62 -6.31
C SER A 397 33.68 -8.73 -7.55
N LYS A 398 33.50 -7.43 -7.32
CA LYS A 398 33.54 -6.40 -8.36
C LYS A 398 34.56 -5.35 -7.99
N LEU A 399 35.53 -5.09 -8.87
CA LEU A 399 36.37 -3.91 -8.79
C LEU A 399 35.80 -2.84 -9.71
N CYS A 400 35.44 -1.70 -9.15
CA CYS A 400 34.78 -0.63 -9.88
C CYS A 400 35.61 0.65 -9.84
N ILE A 401 35.90 1.21 -11.01
CA ILE A 401 36.77 2.40 -11.09
C ILE A 401 36.22 3.48 -12.02
N ASP A 402 36.31 4.74 -11.57
CA ASP A 402 36.14 5.89 -12.46
C ASP A 402 37.52 6.28 -13.04
N LEU A 403 37.73 6.00 -14.34
CA LEU A 403 39.02 6.24 -15.00
C LEU A 403 39.37 7.72 -15.13
N ASP A 404 38.39 8.61 -15.06
CA ASP A 404 38.60 10.04 -15.29
C ASP A 404 39.06 10.77 -14.04
N ARG A 405 38.90 10.14 -12.87
CA ARG A 405 39.16 10.74 -11.56
C ARG A 405 40.33 10.08 -10.79
N LEU A 406 41.04 9.14 -11.41
CA LEU A 406 42.16 8.40 -10.83
C LEU A 406 43.50 8.73 -11.49
N ASP A 407 44.60 8.58 -10.73
CA ASP A 407 45.95 8.85 -11.21
C ASP A 407 46.29 7.94 -12.42
N PRO A 408 46.66 8.52 -13.58
CA PRO A 408 46.98 7.75 -14.78
C PRO A 408 48.08 6.70 -14.55
N SER A 409 49.06 6.95 -13.68
CA SER A 409 50.14 6.00 -13.39
C SER A 409 49.62 4.73 -12.71
N GLY A 410 48.70 4.89 -11.76
CA GLY A 410 48.01 3.77 -11.10
C GLY A 410 47.18 2.96 -12.09
N ILE A 411 46.47 3.62 -13.00
CA ILE A 411 45.70 2.95 -14.07
C ILE A 411 46.62 2.16 -15.02
N GLN A 412 47.76 2.72 -15.43
CA GLN A 412 48.71 2.02 -16.29
C GLN A 412 49.30 0.79 -15.60
N ARG A 413 49.57 0.91 -14.30
CA ARG A 413 50.00 -0.22 -13.50
C ARG A 413 48.89 -1.27 -13.38
N LEU A 414 47.64 -0.85 -13.18
CA LEU A 414 46.50 -1.75 -13.00
C LEU A 414 46.33 -2.68 -14.21
N LYS A 415 46.43 -2.13 -15.42
CA LYS A 415 46.37 -2.87 -16.69
C LYS A 415 47.38 -4.02 -16.78
N LYS A 416 48.54 -3.86 -16.13
CA LYS A 416 49.67 -4.81 -16.14
C LYS A 416 49.62 -5.77 -14.97
N GLU A 417 49.17 -5.27 -13.82
CA GLU A 417 49.44 -5.87 -12.53
C GLU A 417 48.24 -6.60 -11.89
N LEU A 418 47.01 -6.18 -12.22
CA LEU A 418 45.79 -6.75 -11.65
C LEU A 418 45.61 -8.22 -12.05
N VAL A 419 45.21 -9.04 -11.08
CA VAL A 419 44.75 -10.42 -11.27
C VAL A 419 43.24 -10.45 -11.06
N ILE A 420 42.49 -10.98 -12.02
CA ILE A 420 41.05 -11.24 -11.89
C ILE A 420 40.83 -12.73 -12.11
N SER A 421 40.10 -13.40 -11.21
CA SER A 421 39.80 -14.82 -11.34
C SER A 421 38.32 -15.15 -11.14
N ASP A 422 37.95 -16.38 -11.49
CA ASP A 422 36.65 -16.97 -11.19
C ASP A 422 35.47 -16.16 -11.73
N SER A 423 34.52 -15.78 -10.86
CA SER A 423 33.34 -14.98 -11.21
C SER A 423 33.51 -13.47 -10.93
N ALA A 424 34.73 -13.02 -10.65
CA ALA A 424 35.00 -11.60 -10.42
C ALA A 424 34.85 -10.78 -11.71
N SER A 425 34.67 -9.46 -11.55
CA SER A 425 34.65 -8.53 -12.69
C SER A 425 35.29 -7.20 -12.35
N LEU A 426 35.80 -6.52 -13.38
CA LEU A 426 36.17 -5.12 -13.32
C LEU A 426 35.17 -4.31 -14.13
N ILE A 427 34.51 -3.36 -13.49
CA ILE A 427 33.57 -2.45 -14.14
C ILE A 427 34.20 -1.06 -14.12
N TYR A 428 34.16 -0.32 -15.22
CA TYR A 428 34.69 1.02 -15.26
C TYR A 428 33.76 2.01 -15.95
N TYR A 429 33.87 3.25 -15.49
CA TYR A 429 33.25 4.40 -16.13
C TYR A 429 34.31 5.34 -16.71
N SER A 430 33.96 5.99 -17.81
CA SER A 430 34.72 7.12 -18.32
C SER A 430 33.82 8.02 -19.16
N GLU A 431 33.61 9.24 -18.68
CA GLU A 431 32.95 10.34 -19.36
C GLU A 431 33.77 10.80 -20.58
N SER A 432 35.10 10.82 -20.46
CA SER A 432 36.00 11.24 -21.55
C SER A 432 36.15 10.21 -22.67
N GLY A 433 35.50 9.05 -22.55
CA GLY A 433 35.55 7.98 -23.53
C GLY A 433 36.82 7.15 -23.50
N LYS A 434 37.62 7.22 -22.44
CA LYS A 434 38.79 6.36 -22.25
C LYS A 434 38.36 4.90 -22.25
N LYS A 435 39.26 4.05 -22.75
CA LYS A 435 39.11 2.59 -22.72
C LYS A 435 40.12 1.98 -21.77
N LEU A 436 39.65 1.06 -20.93
CA LEU A 436 40.52 0.17 -20.18
C LEU A 436 40.70 -1.12 -20.96
N VAL A 437 41.94 -1.44 -21.30
CA VAL A 437 42.33 -2.68 -21.97
C VAL A 437 43.46 -3.28 -21.14
N MET A 438 43.28 -4.51 -20.69
CA MET A 438 44.23 -5.24 -19.87
C MET A 438 45.34 -5.83 -20.75
N GLU A 439 46.57 -5.81 -20.24
CA GLU A 439 47.70 -6.43 -20.94
C GLU A 439 47.67 -7.95 -20.74
N GLU A 440 47.86 -8.71 -21.82
CA GLU A 440 47.95 -10.17 -21.75
C GLU A 440 49.18 -10.60 -20.94
N ARG A 441 48.99 -11.57 -20.04
CA ARG A 441 50.09 -12.13 -19.25
C ARG A 441 50.53 -13.50 -19.78
N GLN A 442 51.81 -13.58 -20.13
CA GLN A 442 52.49 -14.83 -20.43
C GLN A 442 52.89 -15.54 -19.12
N PRO A 443 52.87 -16.89 -19.04
CA PRO A 443 52.74 -17.85 -20.14
C PRO A 443 51.30 -18.36 -20.41
N ASN A 444 50.34 -18.06 -19.53
CA ASN A 444 49.03 -18.72 -19.54
C ASN A 444 47.98 -18.09 -20.50
N LYS A 445 48.31 -16.99 -21.20
CA LYS A 445 47.43 -16.29 -22.16
C LYS A 445 45.99 -16.10 -21.64
N ILE A 446 45.86 -15.72 -20.38
CA ILE A 446 44.53 -15.39 -19.82
C ILE A 446 44.13 -14.03 -20.41
N ASP A 447 43.01 -14.00 -21.14
CA ASP A 447 42.43 -12.76 -21.65
C ASP A 447 41.62 -12.09 -20.54
N TYR A 448 42.28 -11.20 -19.79
CA TYR A 448 41.62 -10.45 -18.73
C TYR A 448 40.56 -9.47 -19.24
N ASN A 449 40.52 -9.14 -20.54
CA ASN A 449 39.50 -8.24 -21.08
C ASN A 449 38.11 -8.86 -21.04
N ALA A 450 37.98 -10.19 -20.98
CA ALA A 450 36.70 -10.88 -20.80
C ALA A 450 36.02 -10.54 -19.46
N TYR A 451 36.80 -10.10 -18.47
CA TYR A 451 36.32 -9.71 -17.14
C TYR A 451 36.07 -8.21 -16.99
N VAL A 452 36.37 -7.43 -18.04
CA VAL A 452 36.31 -5.97 -18.01
C VAL A 452 35.06 -5.49 -18.73
N GLN A 453 34.27 -4.68 -18.04
CA GLN A 453 33.03 -4.11 -18.55
C GLN A 453 33.06 -2.59 -18.46
N LYS A 454 32.68 -1.92 -19.55
CA LYS A 454 32.46 -0.48 -19.54
C LYS A 454 30.98 -0.23 -19.26
N ALA A 455 30.68 0.66 -18.33
CA ALA A 455 29.33 1.16 -18.12
C ALA A 455 28.99 2.30 -19.10
N ASP A 456 27.73 2.35 -19.52
CA ASP A 456 27.24 3.34 -20.50
C ASP A 456 26.87 4.68 -19.86
N SER A 457 26.41 4.68 -18.61
CA SER A 457 26.10 5.85 -17.80
C SER A 457 26.77 5.76 -16.42
N TYR A 458 26.82 6.88 -15.70
CA TYR A 458 27.39 6.91 -14.35
C TYR A 458 26.46 6.24 -13.32
N SER A 459 25.13 6.42 -13.45
CA SER A 459 24.15 5.71 -12.62
C SER A 459 24.22 4.20 -12.85
N GLY A 460 24.18 3.77 -14.11
CA GLY A 460 24.33 2.36 -14.48
C GLY A 460 25.68 1.76 -14.07
N PHE A 461 26.73 2.58 -13.99
CA PHE A 461 28.01 2.17 -13.40
C PHE A 461 27.88 1.85 -11.91
N LEU A 462 27.32 2.77 -11.11
CA LEU A 462 27.13 2.58 -9.67
C LEU A 462 26.21 1.39 -9.36
N GLU A 463 25.10 1.26 -10.09
CA GLU A 463 24.17 0.12 -10.00
C GLU A 463 24.84 -1.21 -10.35
N SER A 464 25.59 -1.25 -11.46
CA SER A 464 26.33 -2.44 -11.87
C SER A 464 27.39 -2.83 -10.84
N CYS A 465 27.90 -1.87 -10.09
CA CYS A 465 28.81 -2.05 -8.95
C CYS A 465 28.10 -2.39 -7.63
N GLY A 466 26.77 -2.50 -7.64
CA GLY A 466 25.93 -2.87 -6.51
C GLY A 466 25.79 -1.78 -5.47
N VAL A 467 25.99 -0.50 -5.83
CA VAL A 467 25.69 0.63 -4.95
C VAL A 467 24.18 0.82 -4.95
N SER A 468 23.57 0.76 -3.77
CA SER A 468 22.23 1.27 -3.56
C SER A 468 22.25 2.24 -2.40
N ILE A 469 21.73 3.45 -2.63
CA ILE A 469 21.53 4.47 -1.61
C ILE A 469 20.03 4.61 -1.45
N LYS A 470 19.57 4.53 -0.21
CA LYS A 470 18.17 4.68 0.14
C LYS A 470 17.82 6.16 0.32
N GLU A 471 16.66 6.60 -0.16
CA GLU A 471 16.08 7.92 0.11
C GLU A 471 14.62 7.81 0.55
N LEU A 472 14.09 8.92 1.07
CA LEU A 472 12.67 9.05 1.36
C LEU A 472 11.90 9.34 0.08
N THR A 473 11.08 8.39 -0.36
CA THR A 473 10.09 8.61 -1.42
C THR A 473 8.71 8.73 -0.81
N THR A 474 7.85 9.52 -1.43
CA THR A 474 6.45 9.58 -1.03
C THR A 474 5.68 8.62 -1.91
N VAL A 475 5.21 7.53 -1.32
CA VAL A 475 4.23 6.67 -1.98
C VAL A 475 2.83 7.11 -1.63
N GLU A 476 1.95 6.86 -2.57
CA GLU A 476 0.56 7.26 -2.49
C GLU A 476 -0.30 6.02 -2.22
N ILE A 477 -1.01 5.99 -1.08
CA ILE A 477 -1.95 4.91 -0.78
C ILE A 477 -3.37 5.26 -1.23
N SER A 478 -4.10 4.24 -1.70
CA SER A 478 -5.51 4.36 -2.09
C SER A 478 -6.38 4.77 -0.90
N GLU A 479 -7.19 5.82 -1.06
CA GLU A 479 -8.18 6.21 -0.05
C GLU A 479 -9.51 5.48 -0.28
N PRO A 480 -10.30 5.28 0.80
CA PRO A 480 -11.57 4.61 0.68
C PRO A 480 -12.56 5.57 -0.01
N ASN A 481 -13.19 5.13 -1.11
CA ASN A 481 -14.38 5.83 -1.55
C ASN A 481 -15.53 5.40 -0.64
N VAL A 482 -16.05 6.35 0.13
CA VAL A 482 -17.31 6.10 0.83
C VAL A 482 -18.40 5.96 -0.22
N ILE A 483 -18.95 4.75 -0.35
CA ILE A 483 -20.05 4.43 -1.26
C ILE A 483 -21.12 5.53 -1.17
N GLY A 484 -21.35 6.23 -2.29
CA GLY A 484 -22.53 7.08 -2.44
C GLY A 484 -23.78 6.24 -2.23
N SER A 485 -24.74 6.73 -1.45
CA SER A 485 -25.94 5.99 -1.02
C SER A 485 -26.96 5.73 -2.15
N ASP A 486 -26.51 5.52 -3.38
CA ASP A 486 -27.36 5.45 -4.56
C ASP A 486 -27.99 4.06 -4.67
N TYR A 487 -29.25 3.97 -4.27
CA TYR A 487 -30.12 2.83 -4.55
C TYR A 487 -31.40 3.32 -5.22
N ASP A 488 -31.93 2.50 -6.15
CA ASP A 488 -33.12 2.81 -6.94
C ASP A 488 -34.32 2.06 -6.36
N ILE A 489 -35.47 2.74 -6.27
CA ILE A 489 -36.73 2.18 -5.76
C ILE A 489 -37.72 2.06 -6.92
N LYS A 490 -38.17 0.83 -7.21
CA LYS A 490 -39.22 0.57 -8.20
C LYS A 490 -40.40 -0.11 -7.53
N VAL A 491 -41.60 0.39 -7.82
CA VAL A 491 -42.86 -0.19 -7.35
C VAL A 491 -43.57 -0.81 -8.53
N ASP A 492 -43.86 -2.11 -8.45
CA ASP A 492 -44.67 -2.81 -9.42
C ASP A 492 -46.12 -2.85 -8.92
N TYR A 493 -47.02 -2.27 -9.72
CA TYR A 493 -48.46 -2.12 -9.46
C TYR A 493 -49.30 -3.25 -10.09
#